data_AF-A0A1H0WKM4-F1
#
_entry.id   AF-A0A1H0WKM4-F1
#
_cell.length_a   1.000
_cell.length_b   1.000
_cell.length_c   1.000
_cell.angle_alpha   90.00
_cell.angle_beta   90.00
_cell.angle_gamma   90.00
#
_symmetry.space_group_name_H-M   'P 1'
#
loop_
_entity.id
_entity.type
_entity.pdbx_description
1 polymer ?
#
loop_
_entity_poly.entity_id
_entity_poly.type
_entity_poly.pdbx_seq_one_letter_code
_entity_poly.pdbx_strand_id
1 'polypeptide(L)'
;MRDRSASKMNTSANRWTPHWAIHPGQHLLECIQSRGLSVEDFADRADLPATTLDAIIAGRHPITYDIALRIERSFGIMPDFWFLLQSKWHRQQETMKTPA
;
A
#
# COMPACT_ATOMS: atom_id res chain seq x y z
N MET A 1 58.76 -5.01 14.85
CA MET A 1 57.86 -6.15 14.55
C MET A 1 56.58 -6.00 15.36
N ARG A 2 55.42 -6.12 14.68
CA ARG A 2 54.02 -6.09 15.16
C ARG A 2 53.27 -4.75 15.08
N ASP A 3 52.93 -4.46 13.83
CA ASP A 3 51.70 -3.82 13.38
C ASP A 3 50.46 -4.40 14.07
N ARG A 4 49.51 -3.56 14.47
CA ARG A 4 48.09 -3.92 14.56
C ARG A 4 47.22 -2.66 14.53
N SER A 5 47.03 -2.14 13.32
CA SER A 5 45.86 -1.34 12.98
C SER A 5 44.59 -2.02 13.49
N ALA A 6 43.88 -1.39 14.43
CA ALA A 6 42.56 -1.82 14.84
C ALA A 6 41.59 -1.60 13.66
N SER A 7 41.30 -2.70 12.99
CA SER A 7 40.37 -2.82 11.87
C SER A 7 39.02 -2.17 12.19
N LYS A 8 38.62 -1.18 11.38
CA LYS A 8 37.24 -0.71 11.29
C LYS A 8 36.36 -1.93 10.96
N MET A 9 35.65 -2.47 11.95
CA MET A 9 34.62 -3.47 11.69
C MET A 9 33.43 -2.76 11.06
N ASN A 10 33.40 -2.73 9.73
CA ASN A 10 32.23 -2.34 8.98
C ASN A 10 31.21 -3.49 9.05
N THR A 11 30.50 -3.60 10.16
CA THR A 11 29.34 -4.49 10.25
C THR A 11 28.17 -3.81 9.56
N SER A 12 28.16 -3.86 8.23
CA SER A 12 26.95 -3.65 7.45
C SER A 12 26.06 -4.86 7.69
N ALA A 13 25.39 -4.89 8.84
CA ALA A 13 24.36 -5.86 9.15
C ALA A 13 23.32 -5.76 8.03
N ASN A 14 23.18 -6.84 7.26
CA ASN A 14 22.13 -7.02 6.27
C ASN A 14 20.77 -6.93 7.01
N ARG A 15 20.24 -5.71 7.18
CA ARG A 15 19.00 -5.44 7.89
C ARG A 15 17.87 -5.94 7.00
N TRP A 16 17.51 -7.22 7.17
CA TRP A 16 16.35 -7.82 6.52
C TRP A 16 15.10 -7.02 6.94
N THR A 17 14.63 -6.13 6.07
CA THR A 17 13.42 -5.33 6.25
C THR A 17 12.34 -5.85 5.29
N PRO A 18 11.55 -6.86 5.69
CA PRO A 18 10.52 -7.40 4.83
C PRO A 18 9.42 -6.34 4.66
N HIS A 19 9.10 -6.00 3.42
CA HIS A 19 8.07 -5.04 3.06
C HIS A 19 6.73 -5.77 2.93
N TRP A 20 6.08 -6.07 4.05
CA TRP A 20 4.85 -6.88 4.08
C TRP A 20 3.56 -6.08 3.86
N ALA A 21 3.62 -4.74 3.91
CA ALA A 21 2.44 -3.91 3.78
C ALA A 21 2.22 -3.49 2.32
N ILE A 22 1.17 -4.04 1.71
CA ILE A 22 0.72 -3.72 0.36
C ILE A 22 -0.20 -2.49 0.42
N HIS A 23 -0.08 -1.57 -0.55
CA HIS A 23 -0.95 -0.39 -0.60
C HIS A 23 -2.42 -0.81 -0.81
N PRO A 24 -3.40 -0.20 -0.13
CA PRO A 24 -4.81 -0.56 -0.29
C PRO A 24 -5.31 -0.50 -1.75
N GLY A 25 -4.74 0.37 -2.58
CA GLY A 25 -5.05 0.41 -4.01
C GLY A 25 -4.62 -0.83 -4.79
N GLN A 26 -3.55 -1.51 -4.39
CA GLN A 26 -3.15 -2.79 -5.01
C GLN A 26 -4.13 -3.90 -4.61
N HIS A 27 -4.55 -3.93 -3.35
CA HIS A 27 -5.62 -4.84 -2.90
C HIS A 27 -6.94 -4.58 -3.63
N LEU A 28 -7.27 -3.31 -3.91
CA LEU A 28 -8.44 -2.94 -4.68
C LEU A 28 -8.35 -3.49 -6.11
N LEU A 29 -7.20 -3.37 -6.77
CA LEU A 29 -6.97 -3.94 -8.11
C LEU A 29 -7.16 -5.47 -8.11
N GLU A 30 -6.59 -6.18 -7.13
CA GLU A 30 -6.79 -7.63 -6.98
C GLU A 30 -8.27 -7.99 -6.79
N CYS A 31 -9.00 -7.22 -5.98
CA CYS A 31 -10.44 -7.42 -5.78
C CYS A 31 -11.22 -7.25 -7.10
N ILE A 32 -10.89 -6.21 -7.89
CA ILE A 32 -11.51 -5.95 -9.20
C ILE A 32 -11.25 -7.12 -10.15
N GLN A 33 -9.98 -7.52 -10.28
CA GLN A 33 -9.55 -8.60 -11.18
C GLN A 33 -10.12 -9.96 -10.78
N SER A 34 -10.19 -10.25 -9.47
CA SER A 34 -10.77 -11.51 -8.96
C SER A 34 -12.26 -11.68 -9.29
N ARG A 35 -12.96 -10.57 -9.55
CA ARG A 35 -14.36 -10.54 -9.99
C ARG A 35 -14.51 -10.48 -11.51
N GLY A 36 -13.41 -10.56 -12.26
CA GLY A 36 -13.39 -10.52 -13.72
C GLY A 36 -13.77 -9.16 -14.31
N LEU A 37 -13.58 -8.08 -13.55
CA LEU A 37 -13.89 -6.72 -14.01
C LEU A 37 -12.63 -6.00 -14.47
N SER A 38 -12.79 -5.08 -15.44
CA SER A 38 -11.76 -4.07 -15.72
C SER A 38 -11.79 -2.95 -14.67
N VAL A 39 -10.72 -2.16 -14.63
CA VAL A 39 -10.62 -0.99 -13.75
C VAL A 39 -11.68 0.05 -14.16
N GLU A 40 -11.87 0.21 -15.47
CA GLU A 40 -12.86 1.07 -16.09
C GLU A 40 -14.30 0.65 -15.73
N ASP A 41 -14.62 -0.63 -15.88
CA ASP A 41 -15.95 -1.15 -15.50
C ASP A 41 -16.24 -0.92 -14.01
N PHE A 42 -15.22 -1.05 -13.17
CA PHE A 42 -15.37 -0.79 -11.74
C PHE A 42 -15.54 0.70 -11.45
N ALA A 43 -14.76 1.56 -12.10
CA ALA A 43 -14.86 3.01 -11.97
C ALA A 43 -16.28 3.49 -12.28
N ASP A 44 -16.86 3.01 -13.38
CA ASP A 44 -18.25 3.31 -13.76
C ASP A 44 -19.26 2.82 -12.72
N ARG A 45 -19.09 1.58 -12.20
CA ARG A 45 -19.97 1.02 -11.14
C ARG A 45 -19.86 1.73 -9.81
N ALA A 46 -18.69 2.30 -9.50
CA ALA A 46 -18.42 3.03 -8.28
C ALA A 46 -18.72 4.53 -8.41
N ASP A 47 -19.18 5.00 -9.59
CA ASP A 47 -19.35 6.41 -9.88
C ASP A 47 -18.07 7.21 -9.58
N LEU A 48 -16.92 6.66 -10.00
CA LEU A 48 -15.61 7.26 -9.78
C LEU A 48 -14.94 7.54 -11.14
N PRO A 49 -14.21 8.65 -11.28
CA PRO A 49 -13.35 8.82 -12.44
C PRO A 49 -12.29 7.71 -12.48
N ALA A 50 -12.11 7.06 -13.64
CA ALA A 50 -11.06 6.05 -13.82
C ALA A 50 -9.67 6.57 -13.43
N THR A 51 -9.39 7.85 -13.70
CA THR A 51 -8.15 8.52 -13.31
C THR A 51 -7.91 8.56 -11.79
N THR A 52 -8.99 8.71 -10.99
CA THR A 52 -8.92 8.64 -9.54
C THR A 52 -8.58 7.23 -9.08
N LEU A 53 -9.22 6.24 -9.68
CA LEU A 53 -8.99 4.84 -9.36
C LEU A 53 -7.56 4.41 -9.72
N ASP A 54 -7.05 4.82 -10.89
CA ASP A 54 -5.65 4.60 -11.29
C ASP A 54 -4.65 5.23 -10.33
N ALA A 55 -4.93 6.44 -9.86
CA ALA A 55 -4.09 7.11 -8.87
C ALA A 55 -4.06 6.38 -7.52
N ILE A 56 -5.20 5.79 -7.11
CA ILE A 56 -5.29 4.95 -5.90
C ILE A 56 -4.49 3.67 -6.08
N ILE A 57 -4.68 2.97 -7.19
CA ILE A 57 -3.97 1.73 -7.53
C ILE A 57 -2.46 1.97 -7.55
N ALA A 58 -2.02 3.08 -8.15
CA ALA A 58 -0.61 3.48 -8.20
C ALA A 58 -0.05 3.99 -6.86
N GLY A 59 -0.86 4.06 -5.79
CA GLY A 59 -0.42 4.54 -4.47
C GLY A 59 -0.17 6.05 -4.38
N ARG A 60 -0.65 6.81 -5.37
CA ARG A 60 -0.54 8.28 -5.39
C ARG A 60 -1.66 8.96 -4.63
N HIS A 61 -2.81 8.29 -4.47
CA HIS A 61 -3.96 8.80 -3.75
C HIS A 61 -4.44 7.79 -2.69
N PRO A 62 -4.76 8.22 -1.47
CA PRO A 62 -5.34 7.33 -0.46
C PRO A 62 -6.80 6.98 -0.79
N ILE A 63 -7.31 5.89 -0.22
CA ILE A 63 -8.75 5.64 -0.20
C ILE A 63 -9.38 6.52 0.90
N THR A 64 -10.11 7.56 0.51
CA THR A 64 -10.84 8.43 1.43
C THR A 64 -12.17 7.78 1.85
N TYR A 65 -12.83 8.33 2.88
CA TYR A 65 -14.12 7.83 3.34
C TYR A 65 -15.20 7.82 2.25
N ASP A 66 -15.30 8.89 1.46
CA ASP A 66 -16.26 8.98 0.35
C ASP A 66 -16.03 7.88 -0.70
N ILE A 67 -14.76 7.64 -1.06
CA ILE A 67 -14.38 6.59 -2.00
C ILE A 67 -14.68 5.22 -1.41
N ALA A 68 -14.39 5.02 -0.12
CA ALA A 68 -14.67 3.76 0.57
C ALA A 68 -16.18 3.44 0.59
N LEU A 69 -17.04 4.43 0.80
CA LEU A 69 -18.50 4.27 0.71
C LEU A 69 -18.97 3.91 -0.70
N ARG A 70 -18.35 4.49 -1.74
CA ARG A 70 -18.65 4.12 -3.14
C ARG A 70 -18.23 2.69 -3.43
N ILE A 71 -17.04 2.29 -3.00
CA ILE A 71 -16.57 0.90 -3.11
C ILE A 71 -17.50 -0.06 -2.37
N GLU A 72 -17.97 0.29 -1.17
CA GLU A 72 -18.94 -0.50 -0.41
C GLU A 72 -20.23 -0.73 -1.21
N ARG A 73 -20.79 0.32 -1.82
CA ARG A 73 -21.99 0.20 -2.64
C ARG A 73 -21.80 -0.71 -3.85
N SER A 74 -20.62 -0.72 -4.45
CA SER A 74 -20.33 -1.55 -5.63
C SER A 74 -19.94 -2.99 -5.27
N PHE A 75 -19.15 -3.19 -4.21
CA PHE A 75 -18.52 -4.48 -3.88
C PHE A 75 -18.99 -5.12 -2.56
N GLY A 76 -19.72 -4.39 -1.72
CA GLY A 76 -20.14 -4.83 -0.39
C GLY A 76 -19.01 -4.86 0.64
N ILE A 77 -17.87 -4.21 0.35
CA ILE A 77 -16.71 -4.18 1.23
C ILE A 77 -16.80 -2.94 2.11
N MET A 78 -16.91 -3.14 3.42
CA MET A 78 -17.07 -2.07 4.39
C MET A 78 -15.90 -1.06 4.36
N PRO A 79 -16.15 0.24 4.58
CA PRO A 79 -15.11 1.28 4.57
C PRO A 79 -13.93 1.01 5.51
N ASP A 80 -14.21 0.46 6.69
CA ASP A 80 -13.20 0.19 7.73
C ASP A 80 -12.07 -0.74 7.26
N PHE A 81 -12.37 -1.65 6.33
CA PHE A 81 -11.37 -2.54 5.75
C PHE A 81 -10.26 -1.73 5.05
N TRP A 82 -10.63 -0.71 4.29
CA TRP A 82 -9.69 0.13 3.55
C TRP A 82 -8.84 0.98 4.49
N PHE A 83 -9.43 1.49 5.58
CA PHE A 83 -8.69 2.25 6.59
C PHE A 83 -7.71 1.39 7.37
N LEU A 84 -8.06 0.14 7.67
CA LEU A 84 -7.15 -0.79 8.31
C LEU A 84 -5.93 -1.05 7.41
N LEU A 85 -6.14 -1.24 6.11
CA LEU A 85 -5.05 -1.43 5.13
C LEU A 85 -4.18 -0.18 5.00
N GLN A 86 -4.79 1.00 4.83
CA GLN A 86 -4.07 2.27 4.75
C GLN A 86 -3.24 2.52 6.00
N SER A 87 -3.78 2.23 7.18
CA SER A 87 -3.10 2.42 8.47
C SER A 87 -1.91 1.46 8.64
N LYS A 88 -2.06 0.19 8.25
CA LYS A 88 -0.96 -0.79 8.24
C LYS A 88 0.15 -0.36 7.28
N TRP A 89 -0.22 0.08 6.08
CA TRP A 89 0.72 0.58 5.08
C TRP A 89 1.48 1.81 5.58
N HIS A 90 0.78 2.79 6.15
CA HIS A 90 1.41 4.00 6.66
C HIS A 90 2.40 3.70 7.80
N ARG A 91 2.00 2.86 8.76
CA ARG A 91 2.90 2.43 9.85
C ARG A 91 4.19 1.79 9.31
N GLN A 92 4.06 0.92 8.31
CA GLN A 92 5.24 0.29 7.71
C GLN A 92 6.15 1.32 7.03
N GLN A 93 5.57 2.28 6.31
CA GLN A 93 6.34 3.37 5.69
C GLN A 93 7.06 4.25 6.73
N GLU A 94 6.44 4.51 7.88
CA GLU A 94 7.06 5.26 8.98
C GLU A 94 8.29 4.51 9.54
N THR A 95 8.18 3.19 9.75
CA THR A 95 9.33 2.38 10.21
C THR A 95 10.51 2.38 9.22
N MET A 96 10.25 2.64 7.94
CA MET A 96 11.29 2.73 6.90
C MET A 96 11.95 4.11 6.84
N LYS A 97 11.20 5.18 7.11
CA LYS A 97 11.72 6.55 7.11
C LYS A 97 12.57 6.86 8.34
N THR A 98 12.28 6.24 9.47
CA THR A 98 13.07 6.38 10.69
C THR A 98 13.84 5.08 10.94
N PRO A 99 15.08 4.94 10.43
CA PRO A 99 15.92 3.87 10.91
C PRO A 99 16.27 4.17 12.38
N ALA A 100 15.66 3.40 13.29
CA ALA A 100 16.16 3.24 14.66
C ALA A 100 17.62 2.80 14.65
#